data_AF-A0A3M7KIL0-F1
#
_entry.id   AF-A0A3M7KIL0-F1
#
_cell.length_a   1.000
_cell.length_b   1.000
_cell.length_c   1.000
_cell.angle_alpha   90.00
_cell.angle_beta   90.00
_cell.angle_gamma   90.00
#
_symmetry.space_group_name_H-M   'P 1'
#
loop_
_entity.id
_entity.type
_entity.pdbx_description
1 polymer ?
#
loop_
_entity_poly.entity_id
_entity_poly.type
_entity_poly.pdbx_seq_one_letter_code
_entity_poly.pdbx_strand_id
1 'polypeptide(L)'
;MKIEEVILFTNSIQEQKQFYKNVLEFELILDSTEKISFKTGKSILSFQYKETFKSSHLAFNIPSNKETEALFWLQKRVEILPYNNKFISDFKSWNAKAIYFYDADKNIMEFIARKNMNTATDSEFSSTSILSISEMAIATDNIEYIFNTINGMKSISIYDGNFRRFCAIGNEDGLFILINKNKKKWYPTMETAFTSDFIIKGDYNFAFKNGKIKEIS
;
A
#
# COMPACT_ATOMS: atom_id res chain seq x y z
N MET A 1 -5.78 13.59 -1.12
CA MET A 1 -4.95 12.97 -2.17
C MET A 1 -5.66 11.71 -2.60
N LYS A 2 -5.89 11.53 -3.90
CA LYS A 2 -6.55 10.35 -4.45
C LYS A 2 -5.56 9.52 -5.27
N ILE A 3 -5.36 8.27 -4.83
CA ILE A 3 -4.63 7.24 -5.59
C ILE A 3 -5.65 6.48 -6.43
N GLU A 4 -5.58 6.62 -7.75
CA GLU A 4 -6.52 5.95 -8.66
C GLU A 4 -5.99 4.60 -9.13
N GLU A 5 -4.71 4.50 -9.45
CA GLU A 5 -4.06 3.23 -9.81
C GLU A 5 -2.66 3.17 -9.21
N VAL A 6 -2.30 2.01 -8.64
CA VAL A 6 -0.90 1.64 -8.41
C VAL A 6 -0.58 0.45 -9.29
N ILE A 7 0.51 0.53 -10.04
CA ILE A 7 1.07 -0.57 -10.83
C ILE A 7 2.37 -1.01 -10.14
N LEU A 8 2.34 -2.20 -9.55
CA LEU A 8 3.52 -2.90 -9.08
C LEU A 8 4.05 -3.84 -10.17
N PHE A 9 5.28 -4.31 -9.99
CA PHE A 9 5.91 -5.24 -10.91
C PHE A 9 6.03 -6.63 -10.29
N THR A 10 5.85 -7.66 -11.11
CA THR A 10 5.95 -9.08 -10.72
C THR A 10 6.57 -9.88 -11.85
N ASN A 11 7.24 -10.98 -11.54
CA ASN A 11 7.62 -11.98 -12.55
C ASN A 11 6.62 -13.15 -12.64
N SER A 12 5.58 -13.17 -11.79
CA SER A 12 4.57 -14.23 -11.76
C SER A 12 3.15 -13.66 -11.74
N ILE A 13 2.67 -13.24 -12.92
CA ILE A 13 1.30 -12.72 -13.10
C ILE A 13 0.24 -13.73 -12.62
N GLN A 14 0.46 -15.03 -12.87
CA GLN A 14 -0.50 -16.06 -12.48
C GLN A 14 -0.56 -16.25 -10.96
N GLU A 15 0.56 -16.20 -10.24
CA GLU A 15 0.52 -16.29 -8.77
C GLU A 15 -0.19 -15.08 -8.17
N GLN A 16 0.06 -13.87 -8.70
CA GLN A 16 -0.66 -12.68 -8.27
C GLN A 16 -2.15 -12.75 -8.59
N LYS A 17 -2.52 -13.34 -9.74
CA LYS A 17 -3.91 -13.64 -10.06
C LYS A 17 -4.55 -14.54 -9.03
N GLN A 18 -3.92 -15.67 -8.70
CA GLN A 18 -4.46 -16.62 -7.73
C GLN A 18 -4.63 -15.95 -6.37
N PHE A 19 -3.64 -15.17 -5.92
CA PHE A 19 -3.71 -14.48 -4.66
C PHE A 19 -4.84 -13.45 -4.62
N TYR A 20 -4.81 -12.43 -5.48
CA TYR A 20 -5.77 -11.33 -5.39
C TYR A 20 -7.19 -11.72 -5.80
N LYS A 21 -7.37 -12.62 -6.77
CA LYS A 21 -8.70 -13.07 -7.20
C LYS A 21 -9.30 -14.12 -6.26
N ASN A 22 -8.53 -15.14 -5.87
CA ASN A 22 -9.10 -16.31 -5.21
C ASN A 22 -8.87 -16.29 -3.69
N VAL A 23 -7.77 -15.71 -3.21
CA VAL A 23 -7.51 -15.58 -1.77
C VAL A 23 -8.18 -14.33 -1.22
N LEU A 24 -7.95 -13.16 -1.84
CA LEU A 24 -8.55 -11.89 -1.39
C LEU A 24 -9.90 -11.56 -2.02
N GLU A 25 -10.36 -12.35 -2.99
CA GLU A 25 -11.70 -12.19 -3.60
C GLU A 25 -11.92 -10.79 -4.21
N PHE A 26 -10.85 -10.14 -4.72
CA PHE A 26 -10.96 -8.86 -5.42
C PHE A 26 -11.51 -9.03 -6.83
N GLU A 27 -12.28 -8.04 -7.27
CA GLU A 27 -12.86 -7.99 -8.61
C GLU A 27 -11.75 -7.80 -9.65
N LEU A 28 -11.51 -8.84 -10.45
CA LEU A 28 -10.58 -8.82 -11.58
C LEU A 28 -11.18 -8.00 -12.74
N ILE A 29 -10.48 -6.94 -13.16
CA ILE A 29 -10.96 -6.02 -14.21
C ILE A 29 -10.09 -6.05 -15.49
N LEU A 30 -8.87 -6.58 -15.42
CA LEU A 30 -8.01 -6.83 -16.58
C LEU A 30 -7.25 -8.14 -16.35
N ASP A 31 -7.20 -9.00 -17.35
CA ASP A 31 -6.55 -10.31 -17.29
C ASP A 31 -5.76 -10.55 -18.58
N SER A 32 -4.43 -10.39 -18.51
CA SER A 32 -3.53 -10.67 -19.62
C SER A 32 -2.23 -11.28 -19.11
N THR A 33 -1.41 -11.79 -20.03
CA THR A 33 -0.11 -12.37 -19.70
C THR A 33 0.93 -11.33 -19.25
N GLU A 34 0.76 -10.06 -19.62
CA GLU A 34 1.71 -8.99 -19.32
C GLU A 34 1.24 -8.04 -18.21
N LYS A 35 -0.07 -7.98 -17.96
CA LYS A 35 -0.66 -7.12 -16.94
C LYS A 35 -1.97 -7.70 -16.41
N ILE A 36 -2.16 -7.61 -15.11
CA ILE A 36 -3.43 -7.94 -14.43
C ILE A 36 -3.85 -6.78 -13.54
N SER A 37 -5.16 -6.55 -13.39
CA SER A 37 -5.68 -5.44 -12.58
C SER A 37 -6.91 -5.85 -11.78
N PHE A 38 -7.00 -5.33 -10.55
CA PHE A 38 -8.07 -5.58 -9.61
C PHE A 38 -8.68 -4.26 -9.12
N LYS A 39 -9.99 -4.24 -8.97
CA LYS A 39 -10.68 -3.14 -8.30
C LYS A 39 -10.57 -3.29 -6.79
N THR A 40 -10.20 -2.21 -6.13
CA THR A 40 -9.96 -2.11 -4.67
C THR A 40 -10.68 -0.88 -4.12
N GLY A 41 -12.01 -0.95 -4.09
CA GLY A 41 -12.86 0.19 -3.80
C GLY A 41 -12.80 1.25 -4.91
N LYS A 42 -12.34 2.46 -4.57
CA LYS A 42 -12.17 3.60 -5.48
C LYS A 42 -10.85 3.57 -6.26
N SER A 43 -9.97 2.62 -5.98
CA SER A 43 -8.64 2.49 -6.59
C SER A 43 -8.50 1.19 -7.37
N ILE A 44 -7.51 1.13 -8.25
CA ILE A 44 -7.10 -0.05 -9.00
C ILE A 44 -5.71 -0.47 -8.53
N LEU A 45 -5.55 -1.75 -8.20
CA LEU A 45 -4.24 -2.37 -8.04
C LEU A 45 -3.92 -3.16 -9.30
N SER A 46 -2.76 -2.89 -9.88
CA SER A 46 -2.28 -3.55 -11.08
C SER A 46 -0.92 -4.19 -10.84
N PHE A 47 -0.68 -5.32 -11.50
CA PHE A 47 0.64 -5.95 -11.59
C PHE A 47 1.03 -6.04 -13.06
N GLN A 48 2.21 -5.54 -13.39
CA GLN A 48 2.81 -5.61 -14.71
C GLN A 48 4.02 -6.55 -14.69
N TYR A 49 4.15 -7.40 -15.71
CA TYR A 49 5.26 -8.33 -15.80
C TYR A 49 6.60 -7.59 -15.88
N LYS A 50 7.57 -8.03 -15.08
CA LYS A 50 8.97 -7.63 -15.13
C LYS A 50 9.82 -8.77 -14.59
N GLU A 51 10.83 -9.19 -15.35
CA GLU A 51 11.71 -10.32 -14.99
C GLU A 51 12.33 -10.15 -13.60
N THR A 52 12.73 -8.93 -13.25
CA THR A 52 13.31 -8.60 -11.95
C THR A 52 12.52 -7.48 -11.26
N PHE A 53 12.14 -7.73 -10.01
CA PHE A 53 11.45 -6.77 -9.16
C PHE A 53 11.93 -6.92 -7.71
N LYS A 54 11.46 -6.03 -6.84
CA LYS A 54 11.66 -6.09 -5.39
C LYS A 54 10.30 -5.96 -4.72
N SER A 55 10.14 -6.62 -3.57
CA SER A 55 8.91 -6.48 -2.79
C SER A 55 8.73 -5.04 -2.30
N SER A 56 7.47 -4.66 -2.18
CA SER A 56 7.00 -3.34 -1.80
C SER A 56 6.16 -3.42 -0.52
N HIS A 57 5.64 -2.27 -0.11
CA HIS A 57 4.64 -2.16 0.94
C HIS A 57 3.49 -1.26 0.47
N LEU A 58 2.26 -1.73 0.65
CA LEU A 58 1.05 -1.06 0.22
C LEU A 58 -0.07 -1.30 1.22
N ALA A 59 -0.86 -0.26 1.50
CA ALA A 59 -2.00 -0.35 2.39
C ALA A 59 -3.32 -0.05 1.69
N PHE A 60 -4.41 -0.65 2.17
CA PHE A 60 -5.77 -0.37 1.77
C PHE A 60 -6.55 0.22 2.94
N ASN A 61 -7.29 1.29 2.67
CA ASN A 61 -8.24 1.82 3.63
C ASN A 61 -9.43 0.85 3.74
N ILE A 62 -9.78 0.49 4.96
CA ILE A 62 -11.00 -0.25 5.30
C ILE A 62 -11.93 0.63 6.17
N PRO A 63 -13.22 0.27 6.34
CA PRO A 63 -14.14 1.04 7.15
C PRO A 63 -13.61 1.23 8.58
N SER A 64 -13.86 2.41 9.14
CA SER A 64 -13.23 2.85 10.38
C SER A 64 -13.55 1.98 11.61
N ASN A 65 -14.57 1.12 11.56
CA ASN A 65 -14.98 0.22 12.65
C ASN A 65 -14.78 -1.27 12.34
N LYS A 66 -14.08 -1.64 11.26
CA LYS A 66 -14.02 -3.03 10.76
C LYS A 66 -12.70 -3.76 10.98
N GLU A 67 -11.77 -3.22 11.76
CA GLU A 67 -10.47 -3.87 11.97
C GLU A 67 -10.58 -5.31 12.51
N THR A 68 -11.49 -5.57 13.44
CA THR A 68 -11.61 -6.90 14.06
C THR A 68 -12.19 -7.92 13.09
N GLU A 69 -13.23 -7.52 12.34
CA GLU A 69 -13.83 -8.37 11.30
C GLU A 69 -12.85 -8.63 10.15
N ALA A 70 -12.09 -7.61 9.74
CA ALA A 70 -11.06 -7.74 8.73
C ALA A 70 -9.97 -8.73 9.14
N LEU A 71 -9.54 -8.71 10.41
CA LEU A 71 -8.60 -9.70 10.94
C LEU A 71 -9.16 -11.13 10.80
N PHE A 72 -10.39 -11.37 11.28
CA PHE A 72 -10.99 -12.70 11.20
C PHE A 72 -11.22 -13.16 9.77
N TRP A 73 -11.54 -12.23 8.86
CA TRP A 73 -11.68 -12.53 7.43
C TRP A 73 -10.32 -12.94 6.82
N LEU A 74 -9.25 -12.21 7.12
CA LEU A 74 -7.90 -12.50 6.64
C LEU A 74 -7.33 -13.81 7.23
N GLN A 75 -7.53 -14.11 8.51
CA GLN A 75 -6.98 -15.31 9.16
C GLN A 75 -7.47 -16.63 8.53
N LYS A 76 -8.61 -16.61 7.85
CA LYS A 76 -9.13 -17.77 7.11
C LYS A 76 -8.46 -17.97 5.75
N ARG A 77 -7.63 -17.01 5.31
CA ARG A 77 -7.14 -16.87 3.94
C ARG A 77 -5.63 -16.77 3.85
N VAL A 78 -5.00 -16.07 4.79
CA VAL A 78 -3.55 -15.79 4.80
C VAL A 78 -2.99 -15.85 6.22
N GLU A 79 -1.68 -16.04 6.32
CA GLU A 79 -0.94 -15.85 7.57
C GLU A 79 -0.82 -14.35 7.88
N ILE A 80 -1.21 -13.98 9.10
CA ILE A 80 -1.12 -12.60 9.59
C ILE A 80 0.26 -12.37 10.18
N LEU A 81 0.87 -11.24 9.86
CA LEU A 81 2.18 -10.83 10.38
C LEU A 81 2.01 -10.11 11.72
N PRO A 82 2.36 -10.74 12.86
CA PRO A 82 2.21 -10.12 14.15
C PRO A 82 3.33 -9.11 14.43
N TYR A 83 3.05 -8.17 15.32
CA TYR A 83 4.07 -7.37 15.99
C TYR A 83 3.91 -7.48 17.50
N ASN A 84 4.96 -7.88 18.22
CA ASN A 84 4.91 -8.10 19.68
C ASN A 84 3.72 -8.97 20.11
N ASN A 85 3.51 -10.10 19.41
CA ASN A 85 2.40 -11.04 19.62
C ASN A 85 0.99 -10.46 19.43
N LYS A 86 0.85 -9.33 18.72
CA LYS A 86 -0.44 -8.74 18.36
C LYS A 86 -0.63 -8.78 16.85
N PHE A 87 -1.81 -9.23 16.42
CA PHE A 87 -2.20 -9.24 15.00
C PHE A 87 -2.78 -7.92 14.51
N ILE A 88 -3.27 -7.09 15.43
CA ILE A 88 -3.70 -5.72 15.14
C ILE A 88 -2.69 -4.76 15.79
N SER A 89 -2.12 -3.91 14.95
CA SER A 89 -1.24 -2.83 15.35
C SER A 89 -2.08 -1.58 15.65
N ASP A 90 -1.85 -0.95 16.80
CA ASP A 90 -2.56 0.25 17.25
C ASP A 90 -1.67 1.49 17.11
N PHE A 91 -1.92 2.29 16.07
CA PHE A 91 -1.20 3.52 15.76
C PHE A 91 -1.93 4.72 16.37
N LYS A 92 -1.75 4.91 17.68
CA LYS A 92 -2.41 5.97 18.44
C LYS A 92 -2.25 7.36 17.84
N SER A 93 -1.04 7.73 17.40
CA SER A 93 -0.75 9.05 16.83
C SER A 93 -1.49 9.30 15.51
N TRP A 94 -1.82 8.25 14.76
CA TRP A 94 -2.54 8.33 13.50
C TRP A 94 -4.02 8.00 13.65
N ASN A 95 -4.48 7.77 14.89
CA ASN A 95 -5.83 7.31 15.21
C ASN A 95 -6.27 6.18 14.26
N ALA A 96 -5.42 5.16 14.11
CA ALA A 96 -5.62 4.09 13.14
C ALA A 96 -5.21 2.73 13.69
N LYS A 97 -5.81 1.67 13.17
CA LYS A 97 -5.44 0.29 13.46
C LYS A 97 -5.16 -0.47 12.18
N ALA A 98 -4.16 -1.33 12.19
CA ALA A 98 -3.74 -2.04 10.98
C ALA A 98 -3.44 -3.52 11.18
N ILE A 99 -3.58 -4.27 10.09
CA ILE A 99 -3.30 -5.70 9.99
C ILE A 99 -2.40 -5.92 8.78
N TYR A 100 -1.39 -6.77 8.94
CA TYR A 100 -0.36 -7.00 7.93
C TYR A 100 -0.35 -8.44 7.47
N PHE A 101 -0.10 -8.66 6.19
CA PHE A 101 0.04 -9.97 5.57
C PHE A 101 0.93 -9.87 4.33
N TYR A 102 1.41 -10.99 3.80
CA TYR A 102 2.11 -11.01 2.52
C TYR A 102 1.18 -11.36 1.37
N ASP A 103 1.45 -10.81 0.19
CA ASP A 103 0.97 -11.39 -1.06
C ASP A 103 1.93 -12.48 -1.60
N ALA A 104 1.65 -12.97 -2.81
CA ALA A 104 2.45 -14.00 -3.46
C ALA A 104 3.93 -13.61 -3.63
N ASP A 105 4.19 -12.34 -3.91
CA ASP A 105 5.54 -11.78 -4.13
C ASP A 105 6.21 -11.26 -2.85
N LYS A 106 5.62 -11.54 -1.69
CA LYS A 106 6.07 -11.02 -0.38
C LYS A 106 6.06 -9.49 -0.31
N ASN A 107 5.16 -8.84 -1.04
CA ASN A 107 4.80 -7.46 -0.73
C ASN A 107 4.13 -7.44 0.65
N ILE A 108 4.50 -6.47 1.49
CA ILE A 108 3.87 -6.26 2.79
C ILE A 108 2.56 -5.51 2.55
N MET A 109 1.46 -6.26 2.59
CA MET A 109 0.12 -5.73 2.42
C MET A 109 -0.45 -5.33 3.77
N GLU A 110 -1.19 -4.23 3.79
CA GLU A 110 -1.79 -3.68 5.00
C GLU A 110 -3.28 -3.38 4.79
N PHE A 111 -4.13 -3.79 5.73
CA PHE A 111 -5.46 -3.21 5.89
C PHE A 111 -5.41 -2.23 7.04
N ILE A 112 -5.75 -0.96 6.79
CA ILE A 112 -5.73 0.12 7.78
C ILE A 112 -7.11 0.75 7.98
N ALA A 113 -7.60 0.74 9.22
CA ALA A 113 -8.83 1.37 9.64
C ALA A 113 -8.51 2.72 10.32
N ARG A 114 -8.66 3.81 9.57
CA ARG A 114 -8.47 5.18 10.08
C ARG A 114 -9.75 5.69 10.73
N LYS A 115 -9.68 6.06 12.00
CA LYS A 115 -10.87 6.40 12.79
C LYS A 115 -11.47 7.76 12.41
N ASN A 116 -10.68 8.67 11.84
CA ASN A 116 -11.11 10.01 11.46
C ASN A 116 -11.89 10.06 10.13
N MET A 117 -11.86 9.01 9.31
CA MET A 117 -12.48 9.01 7.97
C MET A 117 -14.03 8.95 7.97
N ASN A 118 -14.68 8.75 9.12
CA ASN A 118 -16.14 8.63 9.24
C ASN A 118 -16.78 7.61 8.26
N THR A 119 -16.09 6.48 8.03
CA THR A 119 -16.50 5.42 7.11
C THR A 119 -17.14 4.22 7.81
N ALA A 120 -17.61 4.39 9.05
CA ALA A 120 -18.20 3.30 9.82
C ALA A 120 -19.42 2.72 9.12
N THR A 121 -19.59 1.41 9.21
CA THR A 121 -20.72 0.69 8.59
C THR A 121 -21.10 -0.53 9.42
N ASP A 122 -22.36 -0.94 9.33
CA ASP A 122 -22.87 -2.16 9.98
C ASP A 122 -22.73 -3.40 9.09
N SER A 123 -22.50 -3.23 7.78
CA SER A 123 -22.32 -4.35 6.85
C SER A 123 -21.15 -5.26 7.24
N GLU A 124 -21.32 -6.57 7.10
CA GLU A 124 -20.25 -7.54 7.36
C GLU A 124 -19.02 -7.27 6.47
N PHE A 125 -17.83 -7.47 7.03
CA PHE A 125 -16.59 -7.28 6.25
C PHE A 125 -16.43 -8.35 5.16
N SER A 126 -16.15 -7.89 3.94
CA SER A 126 -15.77 -8.72 2.80
C SER A 126 -14.75 -7.99 1.93
N SER A 127 -14.32 -8.62 0.83
CA SER A 127 -13.45 -7.97 -0.17
C SER A 127 -14.03 -6.67 -0.73
N THR A 128 -15.36 -6.54 -0.76
CA THR A 128 -16.05 -5.32 -1.22
C THR A 128 -16.03 -4.17 -0.20
N SER A 129 -15.60 -4.44 1.04
CA SER A 129 -15.43 -3.42 2.08
C SER A 129 -14.19 -2.56 1.87
N ILE A 130 -13.25 -2.95 1.03
CA ILE A 130 -12.06 -2.14 0.71
C ILE A 130 -12.50 -0.81 0.09
N LEU A 131 -11.98 0.30 0.64
CA LEU A 131 -12.40 1.65 0.26
C LEU A 131 -11.52 2.25 -0.84
N SER A 132 -10.20 2.10 -0.71
CA SER A 132 -9.19 2.61 -1.65
C SER A 132 -7.80 2.08 -1.28
N ILE A 133 -6.83 2.26 -2.16
CA ILE A 133 -5.42 2.24 -1.77
C ILE A 133 -5.18 3.45 -0.85
N SER A 134 -4.62 3.20 0.34
CA SER A 134 -4.35 4.20 1.38
C SER A 134 -2.90 4.65 1.37
N GLU A 135 -1.97 3.73 1.19
CA GLU A 135 -0.54 4.02 1.33
C GLU A 135 0.26 3.34 0.23
N MET A 136 1.26 4.05 -0.29
CA MET A 136 2.28 3.48 -1.16
C MET A 136 3.67 3.81 -0.61
N ALA A 137 4.47 2.76 -0.36
CA ALA A 137 5.82 2.91 0.15
C ALA A 137 6.82 3.45 -0.88
N ILE A 138 7.72 4.32 -0.42
CA ILE A 138 8.88 4.79 -1.18
C ILE A 138 10.14 4.65 -0.31
N ALA A 139 10.90 3.59 -0.56
CA ALA A 139 12.19 3.37 0.09
C ALA A 139 13.32 4.04 -0.71
N THR A 140 13.92 5.06 -0.10
CA THR A 140 14.94 5.92 -0.71
C THR A 140 16.15 6.08 0.22
N ASP A 141 17.27 6.56 -0.29
CA ASP A 141 18.39 7.06 0.53
C ASP A 141 18.24 8.56 0.86
N ASN A 142 17.42 9.29 0.10
CA ASN A 142 17.19 10.73 0.26
C ASN A 142 15.69 11.07 0.25
N ILE A 143 15.11 11.23 1.44
CA ILE A 143 13.68 11.56 1.61
C ILE A 143 13.37 12.97 1.12
N GLU A 144 14.24 13.94 1.42
CA GLU A 144 14.01 15.36 1.08
C GLU A 144 13.97 15.55 -0.44
N TYR A 145 14.86 14.90 -1.19
CA TYR A 145 14.83 14.92 -2.65
C TYR A 145 13.51 14.37 -3.21
N ILE A 146 13.04 13.23 -2.69
CA ILE A 146 11.78 12.62 -3.12
C ILE A 146 10.59 13.53 -2.79
N PHE A 147 10.54 14.07 -1.57
CA PHE A 147 9.51 15.01 -1.16
C PHE A 147 9.46 16.24 -2.08
N ASN A 148 10.60 16.90 -2.30
CA ASN A 148 10.68 18.08 -3.15
C ASN A 148 10.27 17.79 -4.59
N THR A 149 10.60 16.59 -5.10
CA THR A 149 10.19 16.17 -6.45
C THR A 149 8.68 16.00 -6.55
N ILE A 150 8.05 15.30 -5.60
CA ILE A 150 6.58 15.10 -5.59
C ILE A 150 5.86 16.43 -5.36
N ASN A 151 6.34 17.23 -4.41
CA ASN A 151 5.76 18.53 -4.07
C ASN A 151 5.89 19.55 -5.22
N GLY A 152 6.94 19.41 -6.05
CA GLY A 152 7.13 20.23 -7.25
C GLY A 152 6.14 19.92 -8.38
N MET A 153 5.58 18.70 -8.44
CA MET A 153 4.51 18.37 -9.39
C MET A 153 3.18 18.97 -8.96
N LYS A 154 2.84 18.79 -7.69
CA LYS A 154 1.63 19.30 -7.06
C LYS A 154 1.88 19.40 -5.56
N SER A 155 1.40 20.49 -4.95
CA SER A 155 1.61 20.74 -3.52
C SER A 155 1.09 19.58 -2.69
N ILE A 156 1.95 19.05 -1.80
CA ILE A 156 1.64 17.95 -0.89
C ILE A 156 2.10 18.29 0.52
N SER A 157 1.23 18.05 1.51
CA SER A 157 1.55 18.31 2.91
C SER A 157 2.31 17.15 3.53
N ILE A 158 3.19 17.46 4.47
CA ILE A 158 3.75 16.46 5.38
C ILE A 158 2.65 16.12 6.40
N TYR A 159 2.24 14.85 6.41
CA TYR A 159 1.28 14.32 7.36
C TYR A 159 1.96 13.99 8.69
N ASP A 160 3.15 13.37 8.64
CA ASP A 160 3.94 13.03 9.83
C ASP A 160 5.42 12.83 9.48
N GLY A 161 6.29 12.92 10.49
CA GLY A 161 7.70 12.58 10.42
C GLY A 161 8.60 13.71 9.92
N ASN A 162 9.77 13.33 9.39
CA ASN A 162 10.81 14.25 8.92
C ASN A 162 11.72 13.56 7.89
N PHE A 163 12.59 14.35 7.24
CA PHE A 163 13.43 13.84 6.14
C PHE A 163 14.62 12.96 6.59
N ARG A 164 14.82 12.72 7.89
CA ARG A 164 15.96 11.95 8.37
C ARG A 164 15.77 10.44 8.26
N ARG A 165 14.58 9.94 8.63
CA ARG A 165 14.31 8.50 8.81
C ARG A 165 13.01 8.05 8.16
N PHE A 166 11.95 8.84 8.30
CA PHE A 166 10.59 8.49 7.90
C PHE A 166 9.79 9.77 7.72
N CYS A 167 9.06 9.89 6.63
CA CYS A 167 8.14 10.98 6.36
C CYS A 167 6.91 10.44 5.62
N ALA A 168 5.73 10.67 6.17
CA ALA A 168 4.46 10.42 5.51
C ALA A 168 3.98 11.73 4.88
N ILE A 169 3.65 11.71 3.59
CA ILE A 169 3.18 12.90 2.86
C ILE A 169 1.86 12.59 2.17
N GLY A 170 0.93 13.55 2.20
CA GLY A 170 -0.45 13.37 1.72
C GLY A 170 -1.48 13.56 2.83
N ASN A 171 -2.56 12.78 2.79
CA ASN A 171 -3.62 12.78 3.81
C ASN A 171 -4.22 11.38 3.97
N GLU A 172 -5.22 11.21 4.83
CA GLU A 172 -5.80 9.89 5.13
C GLU A 172 -6.48 9.19 3.94
N ASP A 173 -6.83 9.93 2.89
CA ASP A 173 -7.34 9.36 1.62
C ASP A 173 -6.23 8.70 0.79
N GLY A 174 -4.97 9.11 0.98
CA GLY A 174 -3.80 8.64 0.25
C GLY A 174 -2.50 9.24 0.80
N LEU A 175 -1.55 8.37 1.17
CA LEU A 175 -0.22 8.74 1.65
C LEU A 175 0.88 8.09 0.79
N PHE A 176 1.97 8.83 0.60
CA PHE A 176 3.26 8.22 0.30
C PHE A 176 4.07 8.05 1.58
N ILE A 177 4.54 6.83 1.81
CA ILE A 177 5.33 6.50 2.99
C ILE A 177 6.81 6.49 2.62
N LEU A 178 7.47 7.62 2.83
CA LEU A 178 8.88 7.80 2.51
C LEU A 178 9.75 7.28 3.65
N ILE A 179 10.64 6.33 3.37
CA ILE A 179 11.58 5.83 4.38
C ILE A 179 13.02 5.90 3.89
N ASN A 180 13.93 6.20 4.81
CA ASN A 180 15.35 6.08 4.55
C ASN A 180 15.74 4.60 4.71
N LYS A 181 15.97 3.91 3.59
CA LYS A 181 16.21 2.45 3.55
C LYS A 181 17.48 2.02 4.31
N ASN A 182 18.40 2.94 4.56
CA ASN A 182 19.63 2.69 5.33
C ASN A 182 19.44 2.91 6.84
N LYS A 183 18.29 3.43 7.29
CA LYS A 183 18.02 3.80 8.69
C LYS A 183 16.72 3.23 9.26
N LYS A 184 15.82 2.73 8.41
CA LYS A 184 14.54 2.17 8.82
C LYS A 184 14.27 0.87 8.06
N LYS A 185 13.79 -0.12 8.82
CA LYS A 185 13.26 -1.38 8.33
C LYS A 185 11.74 -1.31 8.24
N TRP A 186 11.14 -2.16 7.42
CA TRP A 186 9.69 -2.22 7.30
C TRP A 186 9.06 -2.74 8.58
N TYR A 187 7.97 -2.11 8.97
CA TYR A 187 7.09 -2.61 10.03
C TYR A 187 6.02 -3.50 9.39
N PRO A 188 5.54 -4.56 10.05
CA PRO A 188 5.94 -5.11 11.35
C PRO A 188 7.15 -6.06 11.29
N THR A 189 7.57 -6.44 10.09
CA THR A 189 8.45 -7.58 9.81
C THR A 189 9.92 -7.34 10.19
N MET A 190 10.30 -6.07 10.38
CA MET A 190 11.70 -5.64 10.57
C MET A 190 12.61 -6.11 9.44
N GLU A 191 12.06 -6.25 8.24
CA GLU A 191 12.80 -6.57 7.02
C GLU A 191 13.50 -5.34 6.44
N THR A 192 14.59 -5.60 5.73
CA THR A 192 15.30 -4.56 4.98
C THR A 192 14.40 -3.98 3.92
N ALA A 193 14.35 -2.64 3.85
CA ALA A 193 13.58 -1.96 2.82
C ALA A 193 14.33 -1.93 1.49
N PHE A 194 13.68 -2.41 0.44
CA PHE A 194 14.20 -2.33 -0.93
C PHE A 194 13.55 -1.17 -1.68
N THR A 195 14.32 -0.54 -2.57
CA THR A 195 13.77 0.39 -3.55
C THR A 195 12.99 -0.41 -4.60
N SER A 196 11.69 -0.58 -4.36
CA SER A 196 10.76 -1.20 -5.30
C SER A 196 10.33 -0.21 -6.36
N ASP A 197 10.34 -0.65 -7.62
CA ASP A 197 9.76 0.13 -8.71
C ASP A 197 8.22 0.07 -8.63
N PHE A 198 7.57 1.16 -9.01
CA PHE A 198 6.12 1.21 -9.20
C PHE A 198 5.72 2.37 -10.13
N ILE A 199 4.45 2.39 -10.54
CA ILE A 199 3.83 3.51 -11.21
C ILE A 199 2.58 3.89 -10.42
N ILE A 200 2.34 5.19 -10.24
CA ILE A 200 1.12 5.70 -9.64
C ILE A 200 0.37 6.63 -10.59
N LYS A 201 -0.96 6.58 -10.52
CA LYS A 201 -1.87 7.47 -11.25
C LYS A 201 -2.96 8.03 -10.35
N GLY A 202 -3.48 9.19 -10.72
CA GLY A 202 -4.57 9.89 -10.04
C GLY A 202 -4.23 11.36 -9.84
N ASP A 203 -4.25 11.81 -8.58
CA ASP A 203 -3.79 13.17 -8.23
C ASP A 203 -2.32 13.43 -8.55
N TYR A 204 -1.51 12.37 -8.56
CA TYR A 204 -0.11 12.34 -8.92
C TYR A 204 0.11 11.25 -9.96
N ASN A 205 0.86 11.57 -11.02
CA ASN A 205 1.11 10.67 -12.14
C ASN A 205 2.62 10.56 -12.35
N PHE A 206 3.23 9.50 -11.81
CA PHE A 206 4.67 9.27 -11.98
C PHE A 206 5.05 7.80 -11.88
N ALA A 207 6.21 7.48 -12.46
CA ALA A 207 6.91 6.23 -12.24
C ALA A 207 8.05 6.46 -11.24
N PHE A 208 8.12 5.63 -10.21
CA PHE A 208 9.31 5.51 -9.36
C PHE A 208 10.10 4.31 -9.82
N LYS A 209 11.27 4.55 -10.42
CA LYS A 209 12.13 3.49 -10.98
C LYS A 209 13.57 3.72 -10.61
N ASN A 210 14.24 2.68 -10.11
CA ASN A 210 15.65 2.73 -9.70
C ASN A 210 15.96 3.92 -8.78
N GLY A 211 15.06 4.23 -7.84
CA GLY A 211 15.23 5.32 -6.87
C GLY A 211 14.94 6.72 -7.41
N LYS A 212 14.44 6.85 -8.64
CA LYS A 212 14.14 8.14 -9.27
C LYS A 212 12.68 8.24 -9.64
N ILE A 213 12.12 9.43 -9.48
CA ILE A 213 10.79 9.77 -9.94
C ILE A 213 10.87 10.31 -11.37
N LYS A 214 10.00 9.83 -12.24
CA LYS A 214 9.76 10.36 -13.57
C LYS A 214 8.26 10.60 -13.73
N GLU A 215 7.87 11.86 -13.90
CA GLU A 215 6.49 12.21 -14.20
C GLU A 215 6.03 11.53 -15.49
N ILE A 216 4.77 11.11 -15.52
CA ILE A 216 4.14 10.51 -16.69
C ILE A 216 2.90 11.33 -17.03
N SER A 217 2.75 11.63 -18.32
CA SER A 217 1.62 12.35 -18.91
C SER A 217 0.34 11.54 -18.86
#